data_AF-A0A7W1XWA4-F1
#
_entry.id   AF-A0A7W1XWA4-F1
#
_cell.length_a   1.000
_cell.length_b   1.000
_cell.length_c   1.000
_cell.angle_alpha   90.00
_cell.angle_beta   90.00
_cell.angle_gamma   90.00
#
_symmetry.space_group_name_H-M   'P 1'
#
loop_
_entity.id
_entity.type
_entity.pdbx_description
1 polymer ?
#
loop_
_entity_poly.entity_id
_entity_poly.type
_entity_poly.pdbx_seq_one_letter_code
_entity_poly.pdbx_strand_id
1 'polypeptide(L)'
;MNESLPSSLDPRLANLFLGDLDEVTEACIQLINTVFDDPELEQSMIERIQQLIDDEEGFLPGELCMALILGELRSAPATPVFLQALRDEDEMLQRISIRSLQRIGDPAFEAILEMLEDPQLEGETASLAIEALEGISLHELPQQRTAIEERLRKDLFSQRLPLPRREAAATALSHLGMADAIDLLEEVLQRDFPHGNVLIGESLDALKENPAGQGGVAEDPIENVLGWLELDLVPGAEFEIEPLLPEGKTPREETDLSFED
;
A
#
# COMPACT_ATOMS: atom_id res chain seq x y z
N MET A 1 -22.52 18.56 -7.79
CA MET A 1 -22.97 18.46 -9.19
C MET A 1 -23.72 17.14 -9.32
N ASN A 2 -24.77 17.03 -10.15
CA ASN A 2 -25.45 15.74 -10.33
C ASN A 2 -24.48 14.79 -11.05
N GLU A 3 -23.79 13.94 -10.30
CA GLU A 3 -22.99 12.85 -10.84
C GLU A 3 -23.95 11.82 -11.42
N SER A 4 -24.19 11.93 -12.72
CA SER A 4 -24.88 10.88 -13.46
C SER A 4 -23.97 9.66 -13.49
N LEU A 5 -24.50 8.51 -13.05
CA LEU A 5 -23.84 7.21 -13.15
C LEU A 5 -23.22 7.01 -14.55
N PRO A 6 -22.02 6.40 -14.64
CA PRO A 6 -21.46 6.00 -15.92
C PRO A 6 -22.47 5.14 -16.67
N SER A 7 -22.72 5.45 -17.94
CA SER A 7 -23.80 4.83 -18.73
C SER A 7 -23.61 3.32 -18.99
N SER A 8 -22.42 2.79 -18.73
CA SER A 8 -22.05 1.37 -18.84
C SER A 8 -21.94 0.64 -17.50
N LEU A 9 -22.20 1.30 -16.37
CA LEU A 9 -22.01 0.71 -15.04
C LEU A 9 -23.10 -0.34 -14.73
N ASP A 10 -22.69 -1.52 -14.24
CA ASP A 10 -23.62 -2.53 -13.73
C ASP A 10 -24.46 -1.93 -12.59
N PRO A 11 -25.81 -2.04 -12.60
CA PRO A 11 -26.68 -1.47 -11.57
C PRO A 11 -26.35 -1.91 -10.15
N ARG A 12 -25.74 -3.08 -9.96
CA ARG A 12 -25.32 -3.59 -8.64
C ARG A 12 -24.20 -2.76 -8.02
N LEU A 13 -23.41 -2.06 -8.84
CA LEU A 13 -22.33 -1.19 -8.39
C LEU A 13 -22.83 0.22 -8.05
N ALA A 14 -24.08 0.57 -8.35
CA ALA A 14 -24.59 1.94 -8.22
C ALA A 14 -24.42 2.52 -6.80
N ASN A 15 -24.56 1.69 -5.76
CA ASN A 15 -24.40 2.13 -4.37
C ASN A 15 -22.96 2.56 -4.04
N LEU A 16 -21.95 2.09 -4.79
CA LEU A 16 -20.57 2.56 -4.62
C LEU A 16 -20.37 4.02 -5.05
N PHE A 17 -21.27 4.54 -5.89
CA PHE A 17 -21.15 5.89 -6.48
C PHE A 17 -22.18 6.87 -5.91
N LEU A 18 -23.36 6.37 -5.55
CA LEU A 18 -24.49 7.20 -5.15
C LEU A 18 -24.84 7.09 -3.66
N GLY A 19 -24.28 6.09 -2.97
CA GLY A 19 -24.58 5.84 -1.57
C GLY A 19 -23.90 6.85 -0.64
N ASP A 20 -24.46 7.02 0.56
CA ASP A 20 -23.69 7.60 1.66
C ASP A 20 -22.62 6.62 2.19
N LEU A 21 -21.80 7.04 3.15
CA LEU A 21 -20.68 6.22 3.65
C LEU A 21 -21.15 4.86 4.20
N ASP A 22 -22.28 4.82 4.90
CA ASP A 22 -22.82 3.58 5.46
C ASP A 22 -23.30 2.66 4.32
N GLU A 23 -23.99 3.23 3.33
CA GLU A 23 -24.46 2.49 2.15
C GLU A 23 -23.31 1.97 1.28
N VAL A 24 -22.25 2.77 1.08
CA VAL A 24 -21.04 2.36 0.35
C VAL A 24 -20.32 1.26 1.10
N THR A 25 -20.16 1.39 2.42
CA THR A 25 -19.49 0.39 3.26
C THR A 25 -20.24 -0.94 3.22
N GLU A 26 -21.56 -0.91 3.39
CA GLU A 26 -22.39 -2.10 3.27
C GLU A 26 -22.31 -2.70 1.85
N ALA A 27 -22.35 -1.86 0.81
CA ALA A 27 -22.22 -2.30 -0.57
C ALA A 27 -20.88 -3.00 -0.84
N CYS A 28 -19.76 -2.45 -0.37
CA CYS A 28 -18.44 -3.07 -0.51
C CYS A 28 -18.43 -4.50 0.07
N ILE A 29 -18.92 -4.66 1.30
CA ILE A 29 -18.95 -5.97 1.99
C ILE A 29 -19.85 -6.96 1.24
N GLN A 30 -21.03 -6.52 0.78
CA GLN A 30 -21.95 -7.36 0.03
C GLN A 30 -21.41 -7.75 -1.36
N LEU A 31 -20.72 -6.81 -2.02
CA LEU A 31 -20.17 -7.01 -3.35
C LEU A 31 -19.01 -8.00 -3.36
N ILE A 32 -18.21 -8.11 -2.30
CA ILE A 32 -17.18 -9.17 -2.21
C ILE A 32 -17.79 -10.55 -2.48
N ASN A 33 -18.88 -10.92 -1.80
CA ASN A 33 -19.52 -12.22 -2.04
C ASN A 33 -20.19 -12.29 -3.42
N THR A 34 -20.77 -11.18 -3.87
CA THR A 34 -21.50 -11.15 -5.16
C THR A 34 -20.56 -11.30 -6.35
N VAL A 35 -19.42 -10.60 -6.32
CA VAL A 35 -18.41 -10.62 -7.39
C VAL A 35 -17.67 -11.95 -7.37
N PHE A 36 -17.42 -12.54 -6.20
CA PHE A 36 -16.83 -13.88 -6.09
C PHE A 36 -17.62 -14.94 -6.88
N ASP A 37 -18.96 -14.85 -6.87
CA ASP A 37 -19.85 -15.77 -7.58
C ASP A 37 -20.15 -15.34 -9.03
N ASP A 38 -19.66 -14.18 -9.48
CA ASP A 38 -19.96 -13.59 -10.78
C ASP A 38 -18.68 -13.06 -11.48
N PRO A 39 -17.97 -13.93 -12.24
CA PRO A 39 -16.78 -13.55 -12.97
C PRO A 39 -17.02 -12.49 -14.06
N GLU A 40 -18.25 -12.35 -14.57
CA GLU A 40 -18.58 -11.29 -15.54
C GLU A 40 -18.60 -9.93 -14.85
N LEU A 41 -19.12 -9.86 -13.62
CA LEU A 41 -19.06 -8.66 -12.81
C LEU A 41 -17.61 -8.32 -12.41
N GLU A 42 -16.82 -9.30 -11.98
CA GLU A 42 -15.39 -9.13 -11.68
C GLU A 42 -14.66 -8.53 -12.89
N GLN A 43 -14.84 -9.13 -14.06
CA GLN A 43 -14.23 -8.66 -15.30
C GLN A 43 -14.70 -7.25 -15.67
N SER A 44 -15.97 -6.92 -15.47
CA SER A 44 -16.48 -5.57 -15.74
C SER A 44 -15.84 -4.49 -14.85
N MET A 45 -15.53 -4.82 -13.59
CA MET A 45 -14.83 -3.91 -12.67
C MET A 45 -13.39 -3.68 -13.13
N ILE A 46 -12.69 -4.75 -13.53
CA ILE A 46 -11.33 -4.71 -14.07
C ILE A 46 -11.29 -3.85 -15.35
N GLU A 47 -12.21 -4.07 -16.28
CA GLU A 47 -12.30 -3.32 -17.53
C GLU A 47 -12.58 -1.82 -17.30
N ARG A 48 -13.43 -1.50 -16.32
CA ARG A 48 -13.71 -0.10 -15.97
C ARG A 48 -12.47 0.61 -15.41
N ILE A 49 -11.74 -0.01 -14.49
CA ILE A 49 -10.51 0.57 -13.93
C ILE A 49 -9.44 0.70 -15.03
N GLN A 50 -9.27 -0.32 -15.86
CA GLN A 50 -8.34 -0.29 -16.99
C GLN A 50 -8.66 0.87 -17.95
N GLN A 51 -9.93 1.06 -18.28
CA GLN A 51 -10.34 2.15 -19.16
C GLN A 51 -9.99 3.52 -18.58
N LEU A 52 -10.22 3.74 -17.27
CA LEU A 52 -9.91 5.01 -16.62
C LEU A 52 -8.41 5.33 -16.68
N ILE A 53 -7.57 4.32 -16.44
CA ILE A 53 -6.11 4.45 -16.54
C ILE A 53 -5.70 4.77 -17.98
N ASP A 54 -6.25 4.05 -18.97
CA ASP A 54 -5.90 4.24 -20.38
C ASP A 54 -6.35 5.60 -20.95
N ASP A 55 -7.51 6.09 -20.48
CA ASP A 55 -8.09 7.36 -20.90
C ASP A 55 -7.53 8.56 -20.08
N GLU A 56 -6.63 8.32 -19.10
CA GLU A 56 -6.10 9.31 -18.14
C GLU A 56 -7.23 10.10 -17.45
N GLU A 57 -8.33 9.42 -17.14
CA GLU A 57 -9.49 9.98 -16.47
C GLU A 57 -9.35 9.88 -14.95
N GLY A 58 -9.82 10.91 -14.23
CA GLY A 58 -9.82 10.88 -12.76
C GLY A 58 -10.77 9.80 -12.21
N PHE A 59 -10.41 9.26 -11.04
CA PHE A 59 -11.17 8.22 -10.36
C PHE A 59 -12.21 8.82 -9.41
N LEU A 60 -13.41 8.25 -9.40
CA LEU A 60 -14.41 8.52 -8.37
C LEU A 60 -14.23 7.54 -7.19
N PRO A 61 -14.76 7.89 -6.01
CA PRO A 61 -14.74 7.00 -4.84
C PRO A 61 -15.24 5.58 -5.13
N GLY A 62 -16.23 5.44 -6.02
CA GLY A 62 -16.78 4.15 -6.41
C GLY A 62 -15.78 3.25 -7.15
N GLU A 63 -14.93 3.82 -8.02
CA GLU A 63 -13.90 3.05 -8.74
C GLU A 63 -12.76 2.62 -7.83
N LEU A 64 -12.43 3.45 -6.86
CA LEU A 64 -11.47 3.13 -5.81
C LEU A 64 -12.01 2.02 -4.88
N CYS A 65 -13.30 2.02 -4.57
CA CYS A 65 -13.97 0.91 -3.89
C CYS A 65 -13.93 -0.38 -4.72
N MET A 66 -14.14 -0.30 -6.04
CA MET A 66 -14.01 -1.47 -6.92
C MET A 66 -12.60 -2.07 -6.85
N ALA A 67 -11.56 -1.24 -6.88
CA ALA A 67 -10.18 -1.70 -6.77
C ALA A 67 -9.91 -2.42 -5.42
N LEU A 68 -10.48 -1.93 -4.32
CA LEU A 68 -10.39 -2.57 -3.00
C LEU A 68 -11.11 -3.92 -2.95
N ILE A 69 -12.32 -4.00 -3.51
CA ILE A 69 -13.10 -5.25 -3.58
C ILE A 69 -12.30 -6.31 -4.36
N LEU A 70 -11.72 -5.96 -5.51
CA LEU A 70 -10.87 -6.87 -6.29
C LEU A 70 -9.63 -7.35 -5.52
N GLY A 71 -9.05 -6.48 -4.68
CA GLY A 71 -7.99 -6.84 -3.74
C GLY A 71 -8.45 -7.88 -2.72
N GLU A 72 -9.56 -7.63 -2.02
CA GLU A 72 -10.12 -8.56 -1.00
C GLU A 72 -10.53 -9.91 -1.59
N LEU A 73 -10.98 -9.93 -2.84
CA LEU A 73 -11.25 -11.14 -3.59
C LEU A 73 -10.00 -11.97 -3.93
N ARG A 74 -8.82 -11.37 -3.76
CA ARG A 74 -7.55 -11.89 -4.26
C ARG A 74 -7.61 -12.16 -5.77
N SER A 75 -8.21 -11.23 -6.52
CA SER A 75 -8.40 -11.34 -7.97
C SER A 75 -7.05 -11.34 -8.70
N ALA A 76 -6.52 -12.54 -8.99
CA ALA A 76 -5.36 -12.69 -9.85
C ALA A 76 -5.56 -12.01 -11.22
N PRO A 77 -6.75 -12.06 -11.86
CA PRO A 77 -7.02 -11.33 -13.11
C PRO A 77 -6.85 -9.81 -13.02
N ALA A 78 -7.05 -9.19 -11.85
CA ALA A 78 -6.90 -7.75 -11.66
C ALA A 78 -5.43 -7.29 -11.54
N THR A 79 -4.48 -8.23 -11.31
CA THR A 79 -3.06 -7.93 -11.12
C THR A 79 -2.45 -7.01 -12.20
N PRO A 80 -2.65 -7.25 -13.52
CA PRO A 80 -2.05 -6.40 -14.54
C PRO A 80 -2.55 -4.95 -14.49
N VAL A 81 -3.83 -4.74 -14.18
CA VAL A 81 -4.44 -3.41 -14.06
C VAL A 81 -3.80 -2.65 -12.90
N PHE A 82 -3.63 -3.29 -11.74
CA PHE A 82 -2.99 -2.65 -10.59
C PHE A 82 -1.50 -2.38 -10.81
N LEU A 83 -0.79 -3.22 -11.56
CA LEU A 83 0.60 -2.92 -11.94
C LEU A 83 0.70 -1.73 -12.90
N GLN A 84 -0.27 -1.57 -13.79
CA GLN A 84 -0.34 -0.38 -14.65
C GLN A 84 -0.67 0.87 -13.81
N ALA A 85 -1.56 0.76 -12.83
CA ALA A 85 -1.94 1.83 -11.93
C ALA A 85 -0.78 2.37 -11.07
N LEU A 86 0.27 1.58 -10.81
CA LEU A 86 1.51 2.08 -10.18
C LEU A 86 2.26 3.12 -11.03
N ARG A 87 1.90 3.25 -12.31
CA ARG A 87 2.46 4.24 -13.25
C ARG A 87 1.54 5.45 -13.46
N ASP A 88 0.35 5.41 -12.85
CA ASP A 88 -0.61 6.51 -12.91
C ASP A 88 -0.11 7.72 -12.10
N GLU A 89 -0.62 8.92 -12.37
CA GLU A 89 -0.28 10.12 -11.61
C GLU A 89 -1.15 10.28 -10.34
N ASP A 90 -2.28 9.59 -10.26
CA ASP A 90 -3.18 9.64 -9.11
C ASP A 90 -2.59 8.86 -7.91
N GLU A 91 -2.08 9.60 -6.92
CA GLU A 91 -1.50 9.05 -5.69
C GLU A 91 -2.47 8.15 -4.91
N MET A 92 -3.78 8.40 -4.99
CA MET A 92 -4.76 7.59 -4.29
C MET A 92 -4.96 6.25 -4.99
N LEU A 93 -5.03 6.25 -6.32
CA LEU A 93 -5.06 5.02 -7.10
C LEU A 93 -3.79 4.20 -6.87
N GLN A 94 -2.61 4.82 -6.84
CA GLN A 94 -1.34 4.14 -6.53
C GLN A 94 -1.40 3.44 -5.17
N ARG A 95 -1.83 4.15 -4.12
CA ARG A 95 -1.93 3.60 -2.75
C ARG A 95 -2.92 2.44 -2.68
N ILE A 96 -4.08 2.57 -3.32
CA ILE A 96 -5.09 1.50 -3.37
C ILE A 96 -4.58 0.31 -4.17
N SER A 97 -3.86 0.54 -5.26
CA SER A 97 -3.27 -0.52 -6.08
C SER A 97 -2.19 -1.29 -5.33
N ILE A 98 -1.32 -0.61 -4.57
CA ILE A 98 -0.35 -1.26 -3.68
C ILE A 98 -1.09 -2.17 -2.70
N ARG A 99 -2.12 -1.65 -2.03
CA ARG A 99 -2.90 -2.44 -1.06
C ARG A 99 -3.58 -3.64 -1.71
N SER A 100 -4.20 -3.45 -2.87
CA SER A 100 -4.88 -4.53 -3.59
C SER A 100 -3.89 -5.60 -4.07
N LEU A 101 -2.69 -5.20 -4.53
CA LEU A 101 -1.61 -6.14 -4.87
C LEU A 101 -1.14 -6.92 -3.64
N GLN A 102 -0.99 -6.26 -2.49
CA GLN A 102 -0.63 -6.91 -1.22
C GLN A 102 -1.66 -7.98 -0.83
N ARG A 103 -2.96 -7.64 -0.95
CA ARG A 103 -4.06 -8.57 -0.66
C ARG A 103 -4.16 -9.74 -1.65
N ILE A 104 -3.85 -9.51 -2.93
CA ILE A 104 -3.82 -10.56 -3.97
C ILE A 104 -2.76 -11.63 -3.65
N GLY A 105 -1.59 -11.25 -3.13
CA GLY A 105 -0.56 -12.19 -2.68
C GLY A 105 0.25 -12.80 -3.84
N ASP A 106 0.38 -14.14 -3.89
CA ASP A 106 1.28 -14.86 -4.80
C ASP A 106 1.22 -14.41 -6.27
N PRO A 107 0.04 -14.22 -6.90
CA PRO A 107 -0.02 -13.78 -8.29
C PRO A 107 0.61 -12.39 -8.50
N ALA A 108 0.37 -11.47 -7.55
CA ALA A 108 0.96 -10.14 -7.57
C ALA A 108 2.47 -10.20 -7.30
N PHE A 109 2.91 -11.06 -6.37
CA PHE A 109 4.32 -11.23 -6.05
C PHE A 109 5.16 -11.60 -7.29
N GLU A 110 4.74 -12.63 -8.03
CA GLU A 110 5.45 -13.08 -9.23
C GLU A 110 5.45 -12.00 -10.32
N ALA A 111 4.30 -11.33 -10.53
CA ALA A 111 4.18 -10.30 -11.54
C ALA A 111 5.00 -9.03 -11.22
N ILE A 112 5.12 -8.66 -9.94
CA ILE A 112 5.98 -7.55 -9.50
C ILE A 112 7.46 -7.92 -9.70
N LEU A 113 7.88 -9.15 -9.38
CA LEU A 113 9.25 -9.59 -9.64
C LEU A 113 9.61 -9.49 -11.12
N GLU A 114 8.69 -9.92 -12.01
CA GLU A 114 8.84 -9.78 -13.46
C GLU A 114 8.94 -8.32 -13.88
N MET A 115 8.07 -7.45 -13.36
CA MET A 115 8.11 -6.00 -13.63
C MET A 115 9.45 -5.37 -13.23
N LEU A 116 10.03 -5.79 -12.10
CA LEU A 116 11.35 -5.33 -11.67
C LEU A 116 12.48 -5.87 -12.55
N GLU A 117 12.28 -6.87 -13.42
CA GLU A 117 13.31 -7.29 -14.38
C GLU A 117 13.64 -6.20 -15.40
N ASP A 118 12.71 -5.27 -15.67
CA ASP A 118 12.95 -4.14 -16.55
C ASP A 118 13.97 -3.15 -15.93
N PRO A 119 15.17 -3.00 -16.51
CA PRO A 119 16.16 -2.03 -16.03
C PRO A 119 15.81 -0.58 -16.39
N GLN A 120 14.82 -0.36 -17.26
CA GLN A 120 14.33 0.97 -17.67
C GLN A 120 13.07 1.39 -16.91
N LEU A 121 12.58 0.56 -15.99
CA LEU A 121 11.47 0.92 -15.12
C LEU A 121 11.81 2.20 -14.34
N GLU A 122 10.86 3.14 -14.36
CA GLU A 122 10.97 4.40 -13.66
C GLU A 122 11.23 4.20 -12.16
N GLY A 123 12.00 5.11 -11.56
CA GLY A 123 12.40 5.01 -10.16
C GLY A 123 11.21 5.00 -9.20
N GLU A 124 10.24 5.90 -9.42
CA GLU A 124 9.06 6.03 -8.55
C GLU A 124 8.17 4.79 -8.65
N THR A 125 7.81 4.36 -9.87
CA THR A 125 7.06 3.12 -10.06
C THR A 125 7.79 1.90 -9.49
N ALA A 126 9.11 1.81 -9.64
CA ALA A 126 9.89 0.73 -9.05
C ALA A 126 9.87 0.78 -7.51
N SER A 127 9.85 1.98 -6.92
CA SER A 127 9.71 2.17 -5.46
C SER A 127 8.36 1.63 -4.97
N LEU A 128 7.25 2.03 -5.62
CA LEU A 128 5.90 1.56 -5.31
C LEU A 128 5.77 0.04 -5.48
N ALA A 129 6.38 -0.52 -6.54
CA ALA A 129 6.43 -1.95 -6.78
C ALA A 129 7.19 -2.70 -5.67
N ILE A 130 8.33 -2.17 -5.21
CA ILE A 130 9.09 -2.73 -4.09
C ILE A 130 8.30 -2.67 -2.78
N GLU A 131 7.57 -1.58 -2.53
CA GLU A 131 6.69 -1.43 -1.37
C GLU A 131 5.55 -2.48 -1.37
N ALA A 132 4.91 -2.70 -2.52
CA ALA A 132 3.92 -3.77 -2.66
C ALA A 132 4.54 -5.16 -2.39
N LEU A 133 5.72 -5.43 -2.96
CA LEU A 133 6.44 -6.70 -2.78
C LEU A 133 6.86 -6.93 -1.31
N GLU A 134 7.30 -5.88 -0.62
CA GLU A 134 7.61 -5.87 0.81
C GLU A 134 6.38 -6.28 1.62
N GLY A 135 5.24 -5.62 1.40
CA GLY A 135 3.98 -5.92 2.10
C GLY A 135 3.54 -7.38 1.91
N ILE A 136 3.55 -7.88 0.67
CA ILE A 136 3.23 -9.31 0.40
C ILE A 136 4.14 -10.25 1.21
N SER A 137 5.43 -9.92 1.29
CA SER A 137 6.45 -10.73 1.99
C SER A 137 6.36 -10.66 3.51
N LEU A 138 5.84 -9.56 4.06
CA LEU A 138 5.59 -9.39 5.49
C LEU A 138 4.34 -10.16 5.95
N HIS A 139 3.29 -10.23 5.11
CA HIS A 139 1.96 -10.68 5.53
C HIS A 139 1.60 -12.09 5.04
N GLU A 140 1.89 -12.42 3.77
CA GLU A 140 1.34 -13.61 3.12
C GLU A 140 2.41 -14.68 2.84
N LEU A 141 3.64 -14.27 2.47
CA LEU A 141 4.66 -15.18 1.91
C LEU A 141 6.03 -15.12 2.59
N PRO A 142 6.16 -15.50 3.88
CA PRO A 142 7.46 -15.53 4.56
C PRO A 142 8.45 -16.52 3.91
N GLN A 143 7.94 -17.49 3.14
CA GLN A 143 8.75 -18.48 2.42
C GLN A 143 9.48 -17.87 1.21
N GLN A 144 8.94 -16.79 0.63
CA GLN A 144 9.49 -16.12 -0.54
C GLN A 144 10.59 -15.11 -0.18
N ARG A 145 10.87 -14.90 1.12
CA ARG A 145 11.86 -13.91 1.62
C ARG A 145 13.22 -14.02 0.95
N THR A 146 13.69 -15.23 0.64
CA THR A 146 14.97 -15.42 -0.06
C THR A 146 14.94 -14.91 -1.51
N ALA A 147 13.83 -15.11 -2.23
CA ALA A 147 13.72 -14.65 -3.62
C ALA A 147 13.70 -13.12 -3.71
N ILE A 148 12.93 -12.47 -2.83
CA ILE A 148 12.92 -11.01 -2.70
C ILE A 148 14.28 -10.47 -2.26
N GLU A 149 14.98 -11.12 -1.31
CA GLU A 149 16.31 -10.70 -0.87
C GLU A 149 17.31 -10.60 -2.03
N GLU A 150 17.39 -11.65 -2.86
CA GLU A 150 18.31 -11.66 -4.01
C GLU A 150 18.01 -10.51 -4.98
N ARG A 151 16.73 -10.23 -5.23
CA ARG A 151 16.29 -9.11 -6.07
C ARG A 151 16.70 -7.76 -5.48
N LEU A 152 16.38 -7.51 -4.21
CA LEU A 152 16.64 -6.22 -3.57
C LEU A 152 18.15 -5.93 -3.47
N ARG A 153 18.97 -6.95 -3.16
CA ARG A 153 20.43 -6.82 -3.16
C ARG A 153 20.98 -6.46 -4.53
N LYS A 154 20.48 -7.12 -5.58
CA LYS A 154 20.86 -6.82 -6.97
C LYS A 154 20.50 -5.38 -7.35
N ASP A 155 19.34 -4.91 -6.92
CA ASP A 155 18.89 -3.55 -7.20
C ASP A 155 19.74 -2.51 -6.49
N LEU A 156 19.93 -2.69 -5.17
CA LEU A 156 20.75 -1.82 -4.34
C LEU A 156 22.19 -1.70 -4.88
N PHE A 157 22.80 -2.82 -5.29
CA PHE A 157 24.17 -2.85 -5.80
C PHE A 157 24.35 -2.18 -7.17
N SER A 158 23.30 -2.13 -8.00
CA SER A 158 23.37 -1.66 -9.38
C SER A 158 23.40 -0.14 -9.50
N GLN A 159 24.57 0.43 -9.81
CA GLN A 159 24.76 1.87 -10.05
C GLN A 159 23.97 2.44 -11.25
N ARG A 160 23.43 1.57 -12.11
CA ARG A 160 22.69 1.99 -13.32
C ARG A 160 21.21 2.19 -13.05
N LEU A 161 20.69 1.64 -11.95
CA LEU A 161 19.28 1.77 -11.62
C LEU A 161 19.00 3.18 -11.06
N PRO A 162 17.78 3.70 -11.26
CA PRO A 162 17.36 4.97 -10.69
C PRO A 162 17.57 5.00 -9.17
N LEU A 163 17.90 6.18 -8.63
CA LEU A 163 18.14 6.34 -7.20
C LEU A 163 16.92 5.92 -6.33
N PRO A 164 15.67 6.33 -6.63
CA PRO A 164 14.52 5.95 -5.80
C PRO A 164 14.35 4.44 -5.67
N ARG A 165 14.60 3.69 -6.75
CA ARG A 165 14.57 2.23 -6.75
C ARG A 165 15.61 1.60 -5.81
N ARG A 166 16.81 2.18 -5.77
CA ARG A 166 17.91 1.70 -4.91
C ARG A 166 17.65 2.02 -3.45
N GLU A 167 17.07 3.18 -3.18
CA GLU A 167 16.64 3.60 -1.84
C GLU A 167 15.50 2.70 -1.35
N ALA A 168 14.47 2.47 -2.16
CA ALA A 168 13.39 1.54 -1.86
C ALA A 168 13.91 0.13 -1.58
N ALA A 169 14.89 -0.34 -2.35
CA ALA A 169 15.52 -1.63 -2.09
C ALA A 169 16.23 -1.69 -0.73
N ALA A 170 16.92 -0.62 -0.31
CA ALA A 170 17.53 -0.54 1.01
C ALA A 170 16.48 -0.55 2.13
N THR A 171 15.41 0.22 1.97
CA THR A 171 14.28 0.27 2.92
C THR A 171 13.66 -1.10 3.10
N ALA A 172 13.34 -1.79 1.99
CA ALA A 172 12.73 -3.11 2.03
C ALA A 172 13.65 -4.17 2.66
N LEU A 173 14.96 -4.14 2.38
CA LEU A 173 15.94 -5.03 3.06
C LEU A 173 15.92 -4.83 4.58
N SER A 174 15.80 -3.57 5.02
CA SER A 174 15.71 -3.22 6.44
C SER A 174 14.42 -3.71 7.07
N HIS A 175 13.27 -3.41 6.45
CA HIS A 175 11.95 -3.80 6.94
C HIS A 175 11.75 -5.32 6.99
N LEU A 176 12.31 -6.05 6.03
CA LEU A 176 12.22 -7.50 5.98
C LEU A 176 13.20 -8.21 6.92
N GLY A 177 14.13 -7.47 7.56
CA GLY A 177 15.09 -8.03 8.51
C GLY A 177 16.20 -8.83 7.83
N MET A 178 16.65 -8.40 6.65
CA MET A 178 17.68 -9.09 5.87
C MET A 178 19.07 -8.68 6.35
N ALA A 179 19.40 -8.99 7.60
CA ALA A 179 20.62 -8.53 8.28
C ALA A 179 21.91 -8.87 7.53
N ASP A 180 21.93 -9.93 6.74
CA ASP A 180 23.06 -10.31 5.89
C ASP A 180 23.36 -9.26 4.79
N ALA A 181 22.49 -8.27 4.58
CA ALA A 181 22.69 -7.15 3.65
C ALA A 181 23.41 -5.93 4.27
N ILE A 182 23.75 -5.95 5.56
CA ILE A 182 24.45 -4.85 6.24
C ILE A 182 25.76 -4.49 5.54
N ASP A 183 26.61 -5.48 5.24
CA ASP A 183 27.89 -5.25 4.57
C ASP A 183 27.69 -4.62 3.17
N LEU A 184 26.62 -5.02 2.48
CA LEU A 184 26.27 -4.48 1.17
C LEU A 184 25.83 -3.00 1.27
N LEU A 185 24.99 -2.66 2.25
CA LEU A 185 24.58 -1.27 2.51
C LEU A 185 25.78 -0.38 2.83
N GLU A 186 26.71 -0.86 3.67
CA GLU A 186 27.96 -0.15 3.98
C GLU A 186 28.83 0.05 2.74
N GLU A 187 29.01 -1.00 1.92
CA GLU A 187 29.76 -0.91 0.66
C GLU A 187 29.14 0.13 -0.28
N VAL A 188 27.81 0.08 -0.46
CA VAL A 188 27.09 0.99 -1.37
C VAL A 188 27.19 2.44 -0.88
N LEU A 189 27.02 2.70 0.41
CA LEU A 189 27.19 4.04 0.98
C LEU A 189 28.61 4.55 0.75
N GLN A 190 29.64 3.73 1.02
CA GLN A 190 31.03 4.16 0.85
C GLN A 190 31.41 4.40 -0.62
N ARG A 191 30.96 3.51 -1.51
CA ARG A 191 31.34 3.49 -2.93
C ARG A 191 30.59 4.54 -3.74
N ASP A 192 29.27 4.62 -3.54
CA ASP A 192 28.37 5.39 -4.41
C ASP A 192 27.93 6.72 -3.78
N PHE A 193 27.90 6.78 -2.44
CA PHE A 193 27.39 7.94 -1.70
C PHE A 193 28.39 8.41 -0.63
N PRO A 194 29.64 8.81 -0.99
CA PRO A 194 30.68 9.18 -0.02
C PRO A 194 30.33 10.42 0.82
N HIS A 195 29.28 11.16 0.45
CA HIS A 195 28.74 12.30 1.20
C HIS A 195 27.47 11.94 2.00
N GLY A 196 27.08 10.66 2.02
CA GLY A 196 25.86 10.16 2.62
C GLY A 196 24.70 10.04 1.65
N ASN A 197 23.81 9.09 1.93
CA ASN A 197 22.47 8.99 1.41
C ASN A 197 21.56 8.75 2.62
N VAL A 198 20.54 9.60 2.79
CA VAL A 198 19.70 9.60 4.02
C VAL A 198 18.95 8.27 4.14
N LEU A 199 18.20 7.88 3.10
CA LEU A 199 17.34 6.69 3.15
C LEU A 199 18.14 5.39 3.29
N ILE A 200 19.25 5.24 2.56
CA ILE A 200 20.11 4.06 2.67
C ILE A 200 20.81 4.03 4.04
N GLY A 201 21.23 5.19 4.56
CA GLY A 201 21.82 5.32 5.90
C GLY A 201 20.84 4.95 7.02
N GLU A 202 19.64 5.51 6.98
CA GLU A 202 18.56 5.19 7.93
C GLU A 202 18.18 3.71 7.86
N SER A 203 18.12 3.14 6.64
CA SER A 203 17.86 1.70 6.45
C SER A 203 18.94 0.84 7.10
N LEU A 204 20.22 1.21 6.95
CA LEU A 204 21.35 0.54 7.57
C LEU A 204 21.30 0.62 9.10
N ASP A 205 21.04 1.81 9.65
CA ASP A 205 20.96 2.02 11.09
C ASP A 205 19.78 1.25 11.69
N ALA A 206 18.60 1.33 11.07
CA ALA A 206 17.42 0.57 11.48
C ALA A 206 17.63 -0.95 11.43
N LEU A 207 18.32 -1.46 10.41
CA LEU A 207 18.60 -2.90 10.29
C LEU A 207 19.65 -3.37 11.31
N LYS A 208 20.60 -2.51 11.70
CA LYS A 208 21.55 -2.78 12.80
C LYS A 208 20.85 -2.79 14.16
N GLU A 209 19.91 -1.88 14.37
CA GLU A 209 19.13 -1.79 15.61
C GLU A 209 18.12 -2.94 15.74
N ASN A 210 17.50 -3.33 14.62
CA ASN A 210 16.53 -4.42 14.55
C ASN A 210 16.84 -5.40 13.40
N PRO A 211 17.80 -6.33 13.59
CA PRO A 211 18.18 -7.31 12.57
C PRO A 211 17.07 -8.27 12.15
N ALA A 212 15.99 -8.37 12.94
CA ALA A 212 14.85 -9.23 12.63
C ALA A 212 13.82 -8.56 11.70
N GLY A 213 13.96 -7.25 11.44
CA GLY A 213 13.01 -6.48 10.65
C GLY A 213 11.70 -6.22 11.40
N GLN A 214 10.73 -5.67 10.68
CA GLN A 214 9.40 -5.42 11.19
C GLN A 214 8.65 -6.75 11.43
N GLY A 215 7.83 -6.79 12.48
CA GLY A 215 6.88 -7.88 12.67
C GLY A 215 5.75 -7.76 11.66
N GLY A 216 5.38 -8.85 10.99
CA GLY A 216 4.20 -8.87 10.13
C GLY A 216 2.96 -8.51 10.93
N VAL A 217 2.32 -7.40 10.62
CA VAL A 217 1.01 -7.00 11.17
C VAL A 217 -0.08 -7.64 10.31
N ALA A 218 -1.22 -8.02 10.86
CA ALA A 218 -2.34 -8.40 9.99
C ALA A 218 -2.80 -7.15 9.23
N GLU A 219 -3.00 -7.26 7.91
CA GLU A 219 -3.57 -6.13 7.18
C GLU A 219 -4.98 -5.80 7.71
N ASP A 220 -5.32 -4.52 7.74
CA ASP A 220 -6.63 -4.10 8.23
C ASP A 220 -7.78 -4.69 7.39
N PRO A 221 -8.88 -5.11 8.04
CA PRO A 221 -10.13 -5.45 7.36
C PRO A 221 -10.61 -4.29 6.48
N ILE A 222 -11.26 -4.60 5.35
CA ILE A 222 -11.74 -3.59 4.39
C ILE A 222 -12.59 -2.50 5.05
N GLU A 223 -13.35 -2.83 6.10
CA GLU A 223 -14.20 -1.90 6.83
C GLU A 223 -13.39 -0.76 7.47
N ASN A 224 -12.21 -1.07 8.01
CA ASN A 224 -11.32 -0.06 8.59
C ASN A 224 -10.70 0.83 7.51
N VAL A 225 -10.40 0.25 6.34
CA VAL A 225 -9.85 0.96 5.19
C VAL A 225 -10.86 1.97 4.65
N LEU A 226 -12.11 1.53 4.50
CA LEU A 226 -13.20 2.39 4.04
C LEU A 226 -13.43 3.56 5.01
N GLY A 227 -13.31 3.32 6.32
CA GLY A 227 -13.36 4.39 7.33
C GLY A 227 -12.23 5.41 7.21
N TRP A 228 -11.03 5.03 6.74
CA TRP A 228 -9.94 5.99 6.48
C TRP A 228 -10.14 6.77 5.19
N LEU A 229 -10.80 6.16 4.21
CA LEU A 229 -11.15 6.82 2.97
C LEU A 229 -12.23 7.89 3.15
N GLU A 230 -12.96 7.91 4.27
CA GLU A 230 -13.84 9.02 4.65
C GLU A 230 -13.12 10.38 4.68
N LEU A 231 -11.83 10.39 5.04
CA LEU A 231 -11.02 11.61 5.14
C LEU A 231 -10.54 12.14 3.77
N ASP A 232 -10.42 11.27 2.77
CA ASP A 232 -9.82 11.60 1.47
C ASP A 232 -10.82 11.50 0.28
N LEU A 233 -11.97 10.82 0.42
CA LEU A 233 -12.95 10.56 -0.66
C LEU A 233 -14.26 11.36 -0.60
N VAL A 234 -14.56 12.11 0.47
CA VAL A 234 -15.82 12.85 0.57
C VAL A 234 -15.62 14.35 0.32
N PRO A 235 -16.17 14.94 -0.75
CA PRO A 235 -16.13 16.39 -0.95
C PRO A 235 -16.97 17.11 0.13
N GLY A 236 -16.31 17.65 1.16
CA GLY A 236 -16.95 18.47 2.20
C GLY A 236 -16.72 18.05 3.66
N ALA A 237 -15.81 17.11 3.94
CA ALA A 237 -15.40 16.84 5.33
C ALA A 237 -14.63 18.05 5.90
N GLU A 238 -15.23 18.74 6.89
CA GLU A 238 -14.55 19.80 7.65
C GLU A 238 -13.60 19.17 8.68
N PHE A 239 -12.34 19.59 8.64
CA PHE A 239 -11.26 19.14 9.51
C PHE A 239 -11.43 19.63 10.95
N GLU A 240 -11.43 18.71 11.93
CA GLU A 240 -10.93 19.01 13.27
C GLU A 240 -9.68 18.16 13.53
N ILE A 241 -8.51 18.75 13.27
CA ILE A 241 -7.22 18.22 13.71
C ILE A 241 -7.10 18.56 15.20
N GLU A 242 -7.54 17.68 16.09
CA GLU A 242 -7.08 17.74 17.48
C GLU A 242 -5.68 17.10 17.57
N PRO A 243 -4.66 17.84 18.02
CA PRO A 243 -3.32 17.30 18.16
C PRO A 243 -3.25 16.38 19.38
N LEU A 244 -3.13 15.07 19.14
CA LEU A 244 -2.70 14.10 20.14
C LEU A 244 -1.23 14.35 20.51
N LEU A 245 -1.01 15.19 21.53
CA LEU A 245 0.23 15.16 22.31
C LEU A 245 0.10 14.15 23.45
N PRO A 246 1.13 13.32 23.73
CA PRO A 246 1.12 12.40 24.85
C PRO A 246 1.76 13.09 26.08
N GLU A 247 1.02 13.20 27.18
CA GLU A 247 1.65 13.36 28.50
C GLU A 247 1.04 12.38 29.49
N GLY A 248 1.80 11.31 29.77
CA GLY A 248 1.59 10.49 30.94
C GLY A 248 2.04 11.22 32.21
N LYS A 249 1.14 11.36 33.18
CA LYS A 249 1.25 10.80 34.55
C LYS A 249 0.19 11.40 35.47
N THR A 250 -0.49 10.52 36.20
CA THR A 250 -1.42 10.80 37.29
C THR A 250 -0.77 11.57 38.44
N PRO A 251 -1.47 12.52 39.09
CA PRO A 251 -1.19 12.89 40.47
C PRO A 251 -2.07 12.10 41.45
N ARG A 252 -1.37 11.29 42.25
CA ARG A 252 -1.65 10.79 43.60
C ARG A 252 -2.98 11.17 44.28
N GLU A 253 -3.67 10.14 44.76
CA GLU A 253 -4.39 10.19 46.03
C GLU A 253 -3.40 10.59 47.14
N GLU A 254 -3.49 11.82 47.63
CA GLU A 254 -2.98 12.19 48.94
C GLU A 254 -4.17 12.66 49.79
N THR A 255 -4.51 11.77 50.72
CA THR A 255 -5.23 12.02 51.95
C THR A 255 -4.71 13.29 52.64
N ASP A 256 -5.60 14.22 52.96
CA ASP A 256 -5.34 15.19 54.02
C ASP A 256 -6.40 15.05 55.12
N LEU A 257 -6.04 14.24 56.11
CA LEU A 257 -6.51 14.37 57.49
C LEU A 257 -5.53 15.32 58.19
N SER A 258 -6.00 16.50 58.59
CA SER A 258 -5.55 17.11 59.85
C SER A 258 -6.62 18.03 60.44
N PHE A 259 -6.66 17.98 61.76
CA PHE A 259 -7.62 18.54 62.70
C PHE A 259 -7.15 19.90 63.27
N GLU A 260 -8.08 20.59 63.95
CA GLU A 260 -7.93 21.69 64.94
C GLU A 260 -7.66 23.11 64.36
N ASP A 261 -8.38 24.18 64.71
CA ASP A 261 -9.23 24.52 65.88
C ASP A 261 -10.64 25.04 65.53
#